data_AF-A0A1Y2B426-F1
#
_entry.id   AF-A0A1Y2B426-F1
#
_cell.length_a   1.000
_cell.length_b   1.000
_cell.length_c   1.000
_cell.angle_alpha   90.00
_cell.angle_beta   90.00
_cell.angle_gamma   90.00
#
_symmetry.space_group_name_H-M   'P 1'
#
loop_
_entity.id
_entity.type
_entity.pdbx_description
1 polymer ?
#
loop_
_entity_poly.entity_id
_entity_poly.type
_entity_poly.pdbx_seq_one_letter_code
_entity_poly.pdbx_strand_id
1 'polypeptide(L)'
;DSLSPLPNSWVSPVGPVTPVDDRLFLDIVNEVRLAIKDGVYPERIQKGSSGSYFCKNRDGKIVGVFKPKNEEPYGTMNPKWTKWFQKTCLPCCFGRSCLVNGAGYLSEACASYIDRRLGLGVVPRTEVVLLASPTFFYTWYEKWLYVRGIRPLPLKVGSFQLFLNGFKDATTFFKDGYDAALQTTNAPPSESTLLRSDSDVSLSSPAHPCNWSPKTQLEFQAGFERLVVLDYLIRNTDRGMDNWMIQYRETTPSPLEPSSSSTTLQIDTDPDQHQPPTPSDTSSIHVAAIDNGLAFPFKHPDRWRAYPYGWSYLPIARVPFSKSTRELVLYSLTSQDWWTETMRGVERIMRIDDAFEEAVWRRQKGVMRGEGYNLAEVLRRSAVSGGNAGIAGGGGEGWSGSPWELVRRPVVAVYEEVEESDEEEGDGWTDRSALIGAGILGGRGDGEERRGGVLEGMRRFRRRVRQRFETFTRSQPFFQHF
;
A
#
# COMPACT_ATOMS: atom_id res chain seq x y z
N ASP A 1 -11.52 11.74 -2.18
CA ASP A 1 -11.24 10.55 -3.00
C ASP A 1 -12.34 10.31 -4.01
N SER A 2 -12.06 10.43 -5.31
CA SER A 2 -12.92 9.87 -6.36
C SER A 2 -12.36 8.49 -6.72
N LEU A 3 -12.68 7.48 -5.92
CA LEU A 3 -12.35 6.09 -6.27
C LEU A 3 -13.23 5.69 -7.45
N SER A 4 -12.62 5.21 -8.54
CA SER A 4 -13.40 4.52 -9.58
C SER A 4 -14.05 3.30 -8.92
N PRO A 5 -15.39 3.17 -8.95
CA PRO A 5 -16.06 2.07 -8.26
C PRO A 5 -15.69 0.75 -8.94
N LEU A 6 -15.36 -0.26 -8.12
CA LEU A 6 -15.19 -1.62 -8.61
C LEU A 6 -16.50 -2.11 -9.27
N PRO A 7 -16.42 -3.08 -10.20
CA PRO A 7 -17.62 -3.69 -10.76
C PRO A 7 -18.54 -4.23 -9.66
N ASN A 8 -19.86 -4.08 -9.81
CA ASN A 8 -20.87 -4.54 -8.83
C ASN A 8 -20.79 -6.04 -8.51
N SER A 9 -20.12 -6.83 -9.35
CA SER A 9 -19.92 -8.28 -9.17
C SER A 9 -18.73 -8.64 -8.28
N TRP A 10 -17.88 -7.68 -7.91
CA TRP A 10 -16.70 -7.96 -7.09
C TRP A 10 -17.07 -8.01 -5.60
N VAL A 11 -16.62 -9.08 -4.93
CA VAL A 11 -16.83 -9.28 -3.49
C VAL A 11 -15.47 -9.35 -2.79
N SER A 12 -15.28 -8.51 -1.78
CA SER A 12 -14.07 -8.54 -0.96
C SER A 12 -14.12 -9.70 0.03
N PRO A 13 -13.13 -10.61 0.06
CA PRO A 13 -13.06 -11.64 1.09
C PRO A 13 -12.67 -11.08 2.46
N VAL A 14 -12.07 -9.88 2.53
CA VAL A 14 -11.55 -9.28 3.78
C VAL A 14 -11.90 -7.80 3.84
N GLY A 15 -12.44 -7.33 4.97
CA GLY A 15 -12.69 -5.92 5.24
C GLY A 15 -11.40 -5.14 5.56
N PRO A 16 -11.42 -3.80 5.52
CA PRO A 16 -10.26 -3.00 5.89
C PRO A 16 -9.94 -3.15 7.38
N VAL A 17 -8.65 -3.23 7.72
CA VAL A 17 -8.18 -3.36 9.12
C VAL A 17 -8.60 -2.18 10.01
N THR A 18 -8.84 -1.02 9.41
CA THR A 18 -9.40 0.17 10.06
C THR A 18 -10.47 0.81 9.18
N PRO A 19 -11.76 0.45 9.31
CA PRO A 19 -12.86 1.06 8.56
C PRO A 19 -13.21 2.45 9.11
N VAL A 20 -12.28 3.40 9.01
CA VAL A 20 -12.41 4.74 9.60
C VAL A 20 -12.47 5.81 8.50
N ASP A 21 -13.56 6.55 8.46
CA ASP A 21 -13.75 7.68 7.55
C ASP A 21 -13.00 8.94 8.00
N ASP A 22 -13.02 9.98 7.17
CA ASP A 22 -12.24 11.21 7.40
C ASP A 22 -12.66 11.92 8.68
N ARG A 23 -13.96 11.92 8.97
CA ARG A 23 -14.53 12.58 10.14
C ARG A 23 -14.12 11.87 11.42
N LEU A 24 -14.29 10.55 11.47
CA LEU A 24 -13.92 9.76 12.63
C LEU A 24 -12.41 9.78 12.87
N PHE A 25 -11.59 9.80 11.81
CA PHE A 25 -10.14 9.97 11.96
C PHE A 25 -9.81 11.32 12.62
N LEU A 26 -10.42 12.41 12.16
CA LEU A 26 -10.23 13.73 12.74
C LEU A 26 -10.70 13.79 14.21
N ASP A 27 -11.82 13.14 14.53
CA ASP A 27 -12.34 13.05 15.90
C ASP A 27 -11.35 12.31 16.82
N ILE A 28 -10.73 11.22 16.36
CA ILE A 28 -9.69 10.50 17.11
C ILE A 28 -8.47 11.40 17.35
N VAL A 29 -8.00 12.13 16.33
CA VAL A 29 -6.85 13.04 16.47
C VAL A 29 -7.19 14.21 17.41
N ASN A 30 -8.41 14.73 17.34
CA ASN A 30 -8.88 15.78 18.25
C ASN A 30 -8.97 15.28 19.69
N GLU A 31 -9.43 14.05 19.89
CA GLU A 31 -9.47 13.43 21.21
C GLU A 31 -8.06 13.27 21.80
N VAL A 32 -7.04 12.93 20.99
CA VAL A 32 -5.64 12.94 21.43
C VAL A 32 -5.17 14.34 21.83
N ARG A 33 -5.57 15.39 21.10
CA ARG A 33 -5.22 16.78 21.47
C ARG A 33 -5.86 17.19 22.80
N LEU A 34 -7.11 16.79 23.03
CA LEU A 34 -7.80 17.01 24.30
C LEU A 34 -7.13 16.24 25.44
N ALA A 35 -6.76 14.98 25.21
CA ALA A 35 -6.02 14.16 26.16
C ALA A 35 -4.70 14.83 26.59
N ILE A 36 -3.93 15.36 25.63
CA ILE A 36 -2.69 16.11 25.92
C ILE A 36 -2.97 17.35 26.77
N LYS A 37 -4.04 18.09 26.46
CA LYS A 37 -4.44 19.28 27.22
C LYS A 37 -4.80 18.93 28.67
N ASP A 38 -5.42 17.78 28.87
CA ASP A 38 -5.86 17.27 30.18
C ASP A 38 -4.75 16.52 30.94
N GLY A 39 -3.50 16.52 30.42
CA GLY A 39 -2.34 15.93 31.07
C GLY A 39 -2.10 14.45 30.77
N VAL A 40 -2.90 13.85 29.88
CA VAL A 40 -2.69 12.49 29.38
C VAL A 40 -1.79 12.53 28.15
N TYR A 41 -0.49 12.34 28.37
CA TYR A 41 0.52 12.52 27.32
C TYR A 41 0.82 11.23 26.52
N PRO A 42 1.22 11.36 25.25
CA PRO A 42 1.78 10.26 24.48
C PRO A 42 3.02 9.66 25.13
N GLU A 43 3.11 8.34 25.09
CA GLU A 43 4.22 7.57 25.68
C GLU A 43 5.18 7.09 24.62
N ARG A 44 6.48 7.23 24.87
CA ARG A 44 7.50 6.83 23.92
C ARG A 44 7.58 5.30 23.81
N ILE A 45 7.60 4.79 22.58
CA ILE A 45 7.78 3.38 22.30
C ILE A 45 9.26 3.02 22.50
N GLN A 46 9.56 2.11 23.42
CA GLN A 46 10.94 1.71 23.74
C GLN A 46 11.57 0.81 22.65
N LYS A 47 10.76 -0.02 22.00
CA LYS A 47 11.17 -0.92 20.92
C LYS A 47 11.07 -0.18 19.58
N GLY A 48 12.15 -0.15 18.80
CA GLY A 48 12.18 0.43 17.44
C GLY A 48 13.00 1.72 17.29
N SER A 49 12.61 2.54 16.31
CA SER A 49 13.24 3.85 16.07
C SER A 49 12.94 4.79 17.23
N SER A 50 13.93 5.56 17.69
CA SER A 50 13.88 6.32 18.94
C SER A 50 12.84 7.45 19.01
N GLY A 51 12.05 7.68 17.96
CA GLY A 51 11.09 8.79 17.82
C GLY A 51 9.68 8.33 17.42
N SER A 52 9.09 7.40 18.17
CA SER A 52 7.71 6.95 17.97
C SER A 52 6.96 6.94 19.31
N TYR A 53 5.67 7.32 19.28
CA TYR A 53 4.87 7.54 20.48
C TYR A 53 3.50 6.88 20.38
N PHE A 54 3.09 6.18 21.44
CA PHE A 54 1.71 5.76 21.64
C PHE A 54 0.88 6.96 22.11
N CYS A 55 -0.03 7.43 21.26
CA CYS A 55 -0.99 8.47 21.57
C CYS A 55 -2.23 7.87 22.24
N LYS A 56 -2.73 8.57 23.26
CA LYS A 56 -3.85 8.13 24.10
C LYS A 56 -5.04 9.09 23.99
N ASN A 57 -6.25 8.58 24.17
CA ASN A 57 -7.44 9.41 24.42
C ASN A 57 -7.50 9.87 25.89
N ARG A 58 -8.53 10.63 26.29
CA ARG A 58 -8.69 11.09 27.69
C ARG A 58 -8.90 9.95 28.69
N ASP A 59 -9.40 8.80 28.23
CA ASP A 59 -9.52 7.58 29.06
C ASP A 59 -8.18 6.85 29.25
N GLY A 60 -7.09 7.34 28.64
CA GLY A 60 -5.77 6.70 28.70
C GLY A 60 -5.60 5.50 27.75
N LYS A 61 -6.59 5.18 26.92
CA LYS A 61 -6.52 4.11 25.92
C LYS A 61 -5.66 4.55 24.73
N ILE A 62 -4.77 3.67 24.27
CA ILE A 62 -3.96 3.91 23.07
C ILE A 62 -4.87 3.90 21.83
N VAL A 63 -4.81 4.97 21.04
CA VAL A 63 -5.63 5.14 19.83
C VAL A 63 -4.80 5.30 18.57
N GLY A 64 -3.52 5.66 18.69
CA GLY A 64 -2.65 5.80 17.54
C GLY A 64 -1.16 5.81 17.87
N VAL A 65 -0.35 5.73 16.83
CA VAL A 65 1.10 5.86 16.87
C VAL A 65 1.48 7.13 16.11
N PHE A 66 2.18 8.04 16.78
CA PHE A 66 2.70 9.27 16.17
C PHE A 66 4.21 9.19 16.00
N LYS A 67 4.68 9.52 14.78
CA LYS A 67 6.11 9.58 14.42
C LYS A 67 6.45 10.99 13.90
N PRO A 68 7.02 11.87 14.73
CA PRO A 68 7.37 13.24 14.30
C PRO A 68 8.58 13.26 13.37
N LYS A 69 8.49 14.06 12.29
CA LYS A 69 9.54 14.24 11.26
C LYS A 69 10.93 14.51 11.84
N ASN A 70 11.01 15.41 12.83
CA ASN A 70 12.29 15.90 13.35
C ASN A 70 12.98 14.93 14.34
N GLU A 71 12.35 13.81 14.71
CA GLU A 71 12.91 12.80 15.62
C GLU A 71 13.18 11.45 14.94
N GLU A 72 12.94 11.35 13.63
CA GLU A 72 13.31 10.19 12.82
C GLU A 72 14.83 9.89 12.92
N PRO A 73 15.30 8.69 12.53
CA PRO A 73 16.71 8.30 12.61
C PRO A 73 17.73 9.30 12.03
N TYR A 74 17.31 10.18 11.13
CA TYR A 74 18.11 11.25 10.52
C TYR A 74 17.60 12.67 10.83
N GLY A 75 16.61 12.80 11.71
CA GLY A 75 16.09 14.07 12.19
C GLY A 75 17.12 14.81 13.05
N THR A 76 17.02 16.14 13.05
CA THR A 76 17.91 17.03 13.82
C THR A 76 17.87 16.76 15.32
N MET A 77 16.84 16.08 15.83
CA MET A 77 16.64 15.79 17.26
C MET A 77 16.62 14.30 17.60
N ASN A 78 17.23 13.43 16.79
CA ASN A 78 17.36 12.02 17.13
C ASN A 78 18.23 11.82 18.41
N PRO A 79 17.71 11.18 19.48
CA PRO A 79 18.44 11.03 20.75
C PRO A 79 19.64 10.05 20.66
N LYS A 80 19.83 9.34 19.55
CA LYS A 80 21.03 8.52 19.30
C LYS A 80 22.08 9.35 18.54
N TRP A 81 22.76 10.27 19.23
CA TRP A 81 23.87 11.12 18.72
C TRP A 81 24.97 10.32 17.99
N THR A 82 25.13 9.05 18.34
CA THR A 82 26.07 8.09 17.73
C THR A 82 25.90 7.89 16.22
N LYS A 83 24.70 8.09 15.64
CA LYS A 83 24.48 7.96 14.19
C LYS A 83 24.93 9.17 13.38
N TRP A 84 25.01 10.36 14.00
CA TRP A 84 25.58 11.54 13.34
C TRP A 84 27.10 11.39 13.18
N PHE A 85 27.79 10.89 14.21
CA PHE A 85 29.22 10.58 14.15
C PHE A 85 29.55 9.51 13.08
N GLN A 86 28.71 8.48 12.94
CA GLN A 86 28.84 7.45 11.89
C GLN A 86 28.61 7.98 10.47
N LYS A 87 27.72 8.97 10.30
CA LYS A 87 27.44 9.64 9.02
C LYS A 87 28.59 10.54 8.57
N THR A 88 29.23 11.25 9.50
CA THR A 88 30.34 12.17 9.18
C THR A 88 31.62 11.43 8.80
N CYS A 89 31.86 10.22 9.34
CA CYS A 89 33.09 9.47 9.08
C CYS A 89 32.99 8.40 7.96
N LEU A 90 31.79 7.95 7.55
CA LEU A 90 31.60 6.87 6.55
C LEU A 90 30.32 7.06 5.66
N PRO A 91 30.33 7.99 4.68
CA PRO A 91 29.14 8.35 3.89
C PRO A 91 28.60 7.26 2.94
N CYS A 92 29.39 6.21 2.63
CA CYS A 92 28.95 5.06 1.82
C CYS A 92 28.32 3.93 2.64
N CYS A 93 28.44 3.94 3.98
CA CYS A 93 28.04 2.82 4.82
C CYS A 93 26.72 3.02 5.58
N PHE A 94 26.18 4.24 5.65
CA PHE A 94 25.03 4.52 6.54
C PHE A 94 23.92 5.33 5.84
N GLY A 95 22.70 4.78 5.83
CA GLY A 95 21.54 5.32 5.10
C GLY A 95 21.09 4.43 3.94
N ARG A 96 19.79 4.48 3.60
CA ARG A 96 19.26 3.89 2.35
C ARG A 96 19.43 4.93 1.26
N SER A 97 20.50 4.83 0.46
CA SER A 97 20.90 5.83 -0.55
C SER A 97 19.87 6.04 -1.68
N CYS A 98 18.86 5.17 -1.77
CA CYS A 98 17.75 5.28 -2.70
C CYS A 98 16.53 6.02 -2.14
N LEU A 99 16.53 6.41 -0.86
CA LEU A 99 15.42 7.09 -0.18
C LEU A 99 15.73 8.57 0.07
N VAL A 100 14.67 9.39 0.10
CA VAL A 100 14.75 10.79 0.54
C VAL A 100 14.91 10.83 2.05
N ASN A 101 15.87 11.62 2.54
CA ASN A 101 16.12 11.74 3.98
C ASN A 101 14.99 12.54 4.66
N GLY A 102 14.51 12.07 5.81
CA GLY A 102 13.53 12.79 6.63
C GLY A 102 12.10 12.83 6.07
N ALA A 103 11.81 12.01 5.05
CA ALA A 103 10.49 11.88 4.43
C ALA A 103 9.72 10.65 4.93
N GLY A 104 10.11 10.04 6.05
CA GLY A 104 9.52 8.78 6.52
C GLY A 104 8.04 8.93 6.85
N TYR A 105 7.67 10.00 7.55
CA TYR A 105 6.28 10.32 7.85
C TYR A 105 5.40 10.51 6.59
N LEU A 106 5.95 11.02 5.50
CA LEU A 106 5.24 11.11 4.21
C LEU A 106 5.09 9.75 3.56
N SER A 107 6.12 8.91 3.63
CA SER A 107 6.08 7.52 3.16
C SER A 107 4.97 6.73 3.86
N GLU A 108 4.82 6.90 5.19
CA GLU A 108 3.72 6.31 5.97
C GLU A 108 2.33 6.77 5.48
N ALA A 109 2.13 8.08 5.33
CA ALA A 109 0.86 8.64 4.87
C ALA A 109 0.55 8.24 3.41
N CYS A 110 1.56 8.23 2.53
CA CYS A 110 1.41 7.80 1.15
C CYS A 110 1.08 6.31 1.04
N ALA A 111 1.64 5.45 1.90
CA ALA A 111 1.28 4.04 1.92
C ALA A 111 -0.20 3.84 2.28
N SER A 112 -0.71 4.56 3.29
CA SER A 112 -2.14 4.53 3.63
C SER A 112 -3.03 5.13 2.53
N TYR A 113 -2.54 6.14 1.82
CA TYR A 113 -3.24 6.67 0.65
C TYR A 113 -3.34 5.65 -0.49
N ILE A 114 -2.22 4.99 -0.84
CA ILE A 114 -2.19 3.95 -1.89
C ILE A 114 -3.07 2.75 -1.52
N ASP A 115 -3.04 2.33 -0.25
CA ASP A 115 -3.91 1.26 0.27
C ASP A 115 -5.39 1.56 0.00
N ARG A 116 -5.86 2.77 0.33
CA ARG A 116 -7.23 3.22 0.06
C ARG A 116 -7.53 3.34 -1.44
N ARG A 117 -6.58 3.86 -2.23
CA ARG A 117 -6.73 4.02 -3.69
C ARG A 117 -6.86 2.69 -4.43
N LEU A 118 -6.28 1.62 -3.90
CA LEU A 118 -6.38 0.26 -4.43
C LEU A 118 -7.47 -0.58 -3.74
N GLY A 119 -8.06 -0.11 -2.64
CA GLY A 119 -9.03 -0.88 -1.86
C GLY A 119 -8.42 -2.11 -1.17
N LEU A 120 -7.13 -2.05 -0.80
CA LEU A 120 -6.44 -3.19 -0.17
C LEU A 120 -6.92 -3.39 1.28
N GLY A 121 -7.00 -2.32 2.06
CA GLY A 121 -7.49 -2.37 3.44
C GLY A 121 -6.53 -3.07 4.40
N VAL A 122 -5.23 -3.06 4.14
CA VAL A 122 -4.20 -3.67 5.00
C VAL A 122 -3.38 -2.63 5.76
N VAL A 123 -3.32 -1.37 5.33
CA VAL A 123 -2.64 -0.31 6.08
C VAL A 123 -3.61 0.34 7.08
N PRO A 124 -3.32 0.36 8.38
CA PRO A 124 -4.11 1.13 9.33
C PRO A 124 -4.08 2.59 8.93
N ARG A 125 -5.25 3.26 8.95
CA ARG A 125 -5.38 4.62 8.44
C ARG A 125 -4.30 5.51 9.03
N THR A 126 -3.52 6.11 8.15
CA THR A 126 -2.36 6.94 8.48
C THR A 126 -2.41 8.24 7.70
N GLU A 127 -2.32 9.36 8.40
CA GLU A 127 -2.32 10.69 7.78
C GLU A 127 -1.20 11.55 8.38
N VAL A 128 -0.86 12.64 7.70
CA VAL A 128 0.04 13.66 8.25
C VAL A 128 -0.74 14.54 9.24
N VAL A 129 -0.25 14.67 10.46
CA VAL A 129 -0.86 15.50 11.50
C VAL A 129 0.16 16.39 12.19
N LEU A 130 -0.37 17.38 12.92
CA LEU A 130 0.39 18.29 13.77
C LEU A 130 -0.01 18.04 15.22
N LEU A 131 0.97 17.72 16.07
CA LEU A 131 0.81 17.53 17.51
C LEU A 131 1.94 18.23 18.27
N ALA A 132 1.64 18.73 19.46
CA ALA A 132 2.63 19.19 20.42
C ALA A 132 2.37 18.48 21.76
N SER A 133 3.42 18.00 22.42
CA SER A 133 3.28 17.36 23.73
C SER A 133 4.57 17.49 24.54
N PRO A 134 4.52 17.75 25.87
CA PRO A 134 5.71 17.83 26.71
C PRO A 134 6.63 16.59 26.66
N THR A 135 6.09 15.42 26.30
CA THR A 135 6.85 14.16 26.19
C THR A 135 7.65 14.02 24.88
N PHE A 136 7.41 14.88 23.89
CA PHE A 136 8.23 14.94 22.67
C PHE A 136 9.60 15.58 22.94
N PHE A 137 10.54 15.38 22.02
CA PHE A 137 11.87 16.01 22.11
C PHE A 137 11.81 17.45 21.63
N TYR A 138 12.13 18.39 22.51
CA TYR A 138 12.29 19.81 22.18
C TYR A 138 13.64 20.28 22.66
N THR A 139 14.14 21.38 22.08
CA THR A 139 15.34 22.04 22.57
C THR A 139 15.15 22.51 24.01
N TRP A 140 16.27 22.67 24.73
CA TRP A 140 16.23 23.18 26.11
C TRP A 140 15.53 24.55 26.19
N TYR A 141 15.73 25.40 25.18
CA TYR A 141 15.18 26.75 25.13
C TYR A 141 13.65 26.73 24.93
N GLU A 142 13.14 25.88 24.03
CA GLU A 142 11.70 25.70 23.84
C GLU A 142 11.03 25.16 25.10
N LYS A 143 11.64 24.18 25.77
CA LYS A 143 11.13 23.67 27.05
C LYS A 143 11.15 24.73 28.14
N TRP A 144 12.22 25.53 28.23
CA TRP A 144 12.32 26.62 29.20
C TRP A 144 11.24 27.68 29.01
N LEU A 145 10.98 28.11 27.77
CA LEU A 145 9.91 29.06 27.45
C LEU A 145 8.53 28.50 27.82
N TYR A 146 8.30 27.22 27.56
CA TYR A 146 7.05 26.54 27.89
C TYR A 146 6.82 26.44 29.39
N VAL A 147 7.83 25.99 30.16
CA VAL A 147 7.73 25.85 31.62
C VAL A 147 7.49 27.20 32.30
N ARG A 148 8.05 28.29 31.76
CA ARG A 148 7.80 29.65 32.25
C ARG A 148 6.47 30.27 31.81
N GLY A 149 5.67 29.54 31.02
CA GLY A 149 4.40 30.04 30.47
C GLY A 149 4.56 31.17 29.44
N ILE A 150 5.77 31.37 28.90
CA ILE A 150 6.07 32.47 27.97
C ILE A 150 5.55 32.13 26.56
N ARG A 151 5.72 30.88 26.10
CA ARG A 151 5.23 30.40 24.80
C ARG A 151 4.79 28.94 24.88
N PRO A 152 3.75 28.52 24.13
CA PRO A 152 3.41 27.11 24.00
C PRO A 152 4.50 26.34 23.25
N LEU A 153 4.52 25.01 23.41
CA LEU A 153 5.42 24.13 22.65
C LEU A 153 5.08 24.19 21.15
N PRO A 154 6.09 24.26 20.27
CA PRO A 154 5.87 24.21 18.82
C PRO A 154 5.19 22.91 18.39
N LEU A 155 4.28 23.01 17.42
CA LEU A 155 3.69 21.84 16.77
C LEU A 155 4.75 21.10 15.97
N LYS A 156 4.73 19.77 16.07
CA LYS A 156 5.53 18.86 15.25
C LYS A 156 4.66 18.24 14.19
N VAL A 157 5.12 18.30 12.94
CA VAL A 157 4.57 17.52 11.84
C VAL A 157 5.05 16.08 11.93
N GLY A 158 4.17 15.13 11.64
CA GLY A 158 4.50 13.71 11.65
C GLY A 158 3.36 12.85 11.14
N SER A 159 3.61 11.55 11.01
CA SER A 159 2.57 10.58 10.63
C SER A 159 1.83 10.13 11.88
N PHE A 160 0.50 10.08 11.79
CA PHE A 160 -0.35 9.49 12.82
C PHE A 160 -1.09 8.30 12.24
N GLN A 161 -0.74 7.12 12.73
CA GLN A 161 -1.32 5.84 12.32
C GLN A 161 -2.27 5.33 13.40
N LEU A 162 -3.46 4.88 13.03
CA LEU A 162 -4.39 4.28 14.00
C LEU A 162 -3.81 3.00 14.63
N PHE A 163 -4.04 2.84 15.93
CA PHE A 163 -3.55 1.69 16.67
C PHE A 163 -4.41 0.44 16.43
N LEU A 164 -3.77 -0.70 16.19
CA LEU A 164 -4.42 -1.99 15.94
C LEU A 164 -4.56 -2.81 17.23
N ASN A 165 -5.81 -3.02 17.67
CA ASN A 165 -6.09 -3.79 18.88
C ASN A 165 -6.12 -5.29 18.60
N GLY A 166 -5.38 -6.08 19.39
CA GLY A 166 -5.37 -7.54 19.33
C GLY A 166 -4.62 -8.13 18.12
N PHE A 167 -3.75 -7.35 17.50
CA PHE A 167 -2.83 -7.81 16.46
C PHE A 167 -1.49 -8.21 17.09
N LYS A 168 -0.85 -9.23 16.52
CA LYS A 168 0.53 -9.65 16.86
C LYS A 168 1.42 -9.45 15.64
N ASP A 169 2.70 -9.10 15.81
CA ASP A 169 3.63 -9.11 14.69
C ASP A 169 3.75 -10.54 14.12
N ALA A 170 4.00 -10.66 12.81
CA ALA A 170 3.93 -11.95 12.13
C ALA A 170 4.97 -12.96 12.66
N THR A 171 6.14 -12.49 13.11
CA THR A 171 7.14 -13.36 13.76
C THR A 171 6.57 -14.01 15.01
N THR A 172 5.99 -13.19 15.91
CA THR A 172 5.36 -13.67 17.14
C THR A 172 4.16 -14.58 16.82
N PHE A 173 3.31 -14.19 15.87
CA PHE A 173 2.14 -14.96 15.48
C PHE A 173 2.48 -16.37 14.99
N PHE A 174 3.45 -16.49 14.06
CA PHE A 174 3.83 -17.81 13.54
C PHE A 174 4.57 -18.67 14.57
N LYS A 175 5.36 -18.04 15.44
CA LYS A 175 6.02 -18.75 16.54
C LYS A 175 4.99 -19.35 17.50
N ASP A 176 4.02 -18.56 17.95
CA ASP A 176 2.95 -19.03 18.84
C ASP A 176 2.18 -20.21 18.22
N GLY A 177 1.88 -20.11 16.91
CA GLY A 177 1.22 -21.20 16.17
C GLY A 177 2.06 -22.48 16.13
N TYR A 178 3.36 -22.38 15.84
CA TYR A 178 4.27 -23.53 15.83
C TYR A 178 4.40 -24.19 17.21
N ASP A 179 4.56 -23.38 18.27
CA ASP A 179 4.67 -23.85 19.65
C ASP A 179 3.37 -24.58 20.09
N ALA A 180 2.20 -24.10 19.66
CA ALA A 180 0.91 -24.76 19.91
C ALA A 180 0.79 -26.12 19.20
N ALA A 181 1.27 -26.24 17.96
CA ALA A 181 1.35 -27.53 17.26
C ALA A 181 2.15 -28.56 18.05
N LEU A 182 3.35 -28.17 18.46
CA LEU A 182 4.27 -29.06 19.17
C LEU A 182 3.66 -29.57 20.48
N GLN A 183 2.89 -28.74 21.17
CA GLN A 183 2.18 -29.14 22.39
C GLN A 183 1.07 -30.15 22.10
N THR A 184 0.36 -29.99 20.97
CA THR A 184 -0.72 -30.90 20.58
C THR A 184 -0.17 -32.26 20.14
N THR A 185 0.98 -32.29 19.44
CA THR A 185 1.62 -33.54 19.01
C THR A 185 2.28 -34.33 20.13
N ASN A 186 2.67 -33.67 21.23
CA ASN A 186 3.34 -34.30 22.38
C ASN A 186 2.39 -34.65 23.54
N ALA A 187 1.09 -34.38 23.42
CA ALA A 187 0.11 -34.78 24.42
C ALA A 187 -0.12 -36.31 24.38
N PRO A 188 -0.22 -37.01 25.54
CA PRO A 188 -0.55 -38.42 25.55
C PRO A 188 -1.94 -38.64 24.92
N PRO A 189 -2.14 -39.70 24.12
CA PRO A 189 -3.42 -39.94 23.48
C PRO A 189 -4.51 -40.13 24.53
N SER A 190 -5.59 -39.35 24.45
CA SER A 190 -6.79 -39.57 25.25
C SER A 190 -7.55 -40.81 24.73
N GLU A 191 -8.21 -41.55 25.64
CA GLU A 191 -8.91 -42.82 25.37
C GLU A 191 -9.92 -42.76 24.22
N SER A 192 -10.42 -41.58 23.85
CA SER A 192 -11.33 -41.39 22.70
C SER A 192 -10.66 -41.60 21.33
N THR A 193 -9.34 -41.62 21.26
CA THR A 193 -8.57 -41.81 20.01
C THR A 193 -8.39 -43.29 19.64
N LEU A 194 -8.61 -44.21 20.59
CA LEU A 194 -8.37 -45.65 20.41
C LEU A 194 -9.51 -46.41 19.70
N LEU A 195 -10.57 -45.72 19.28
CA LEU A 195 -11.70 -46.33 18.54
C LEU A 195 -11.74 -45.96 17.05
N ARG A 196 -10.68 -45.36 16.50
CA ARG A 196 -10.60 -45.07 15.06
C ARG A 196 -9.90 -46.23 14.35
N SER A 197 -10.67 -47.02 13.60
CA SER A 197 -10.24 -48.21 12.87
C SER A 197 -9.09 -47.93 11.88
N ASP A 198 -8.11 -48.83 11.88
CA ASP A 198 -6.80 -48.81 11.18
C ASP A 198 -6.80 -48.79 9.64
N SER A 199 -7.92 -48.50 8.97
CA SER A 199 -8.02 -48.64 7.50
C SER A 199 -7.82 -47.36 6.69
N ASP A 200 -7.44 -46.23 7.31
CA ASP A 200 -7.36 -44.94 6.60
C ASP A 200 -6.06 -44.17 6.91
N VAL A 201 -4.93 -44.87 6.86
CA VAL A 201 -3.60 -44.23 6.87
C VAL A 201 -3.28 -43.78 5.44
N SER A 202 -3.95 -42.72 4.98
CA SER A 202 -3.41 -41.92 3.88
C SER A 202 -2.19 -41.16 4.39
N LEU A 203 -1.09 -41.18 3.62
CA LEU A 203 0.15 -40.43 3.82
C LEU A 203 -0.06 -38.91 3.71
N SER A 204 -1.01 -38.37 4.48
CA SER A 204 -1.27 -36.95 4.57
C SER A 204 -0.24 -36.33 5.51
N SER A 205 0.39 -35.25 5.04
CA SER A 205 1.32 -34.43 5.80
C SER A 205 0.78 -34.11 7.21
N PRO A 206 1.65 -33.99 8.23
CA PRO A 206 1.21 -33.66 9.58
C PRO A 206 0.30 -32.43 9.55
N ALA A 207 -0.86 -32.54 10.20
CA ALA A 207 -1.87 -31.49 10.27
C ALA A 207 -1.22 -30.16 10.66
N HIS A 208 -1.53 -29.11 9.90
CA HIS A 208 -1.01 -27.78 10.14
C HIS A 208 -1.37 -27.34 11.58
N PRO A 209 -0.47 -26.66 12.32
CA PRO A 209 -0.69 -26.27 13.73
C PRO A 209 -1.98 -25.52 14.04
N CYS A 210 -2.55 -24.88 13.03
CA CYS A 210 -3.83 -24.23 13.12
C CYS A 210 -4.72 -24.94 12.11
N ASN A 211 -5.70 -25.70 12.57
CA ASN A 211 -6.76 -26.27 11.75
C ASN A 211 -7.68 -25.15 11.21
N TRP A 212 -7.10 -24.20 10.46
CA TRP A 212 -7.83 -23.11 9.85
C TRP A 212 -8.82 -23.66 8.85
N SER A 213 -10.06 -23.19 8.95
CA SER A 213 -11.09 -23.46 7.96
C SER A 213 -10.67 -23.00 6.56
N PRO A 214 -11.26 -23.55 5.49
CA PRO A 214 -11.02 -23.06 4.13
C PRO A 214 -11.28 -21.55 3.99
N LYS A 215 -12.29 -21.02 4.69
CA LYS A 215 -12.57 -19.57 4.76
C LYS A 215 -11.40 -18.79 5.34
N THR A 216 -10.90 -19.19 6.51
CA THR A 216 -9.78 -18.52 7.19
C THR A 216 -8.50 -18.57 6.33
N GLN A 217 -8.24 -19.69 5.65
CA GLN A 217 -7.10 -19.80 4.74
C GLN A 217 -7.21 -18.82 3.56
N LEU A 218 -8.40 -18.67 2.98
CA LEU A 218 -8.65 -17.71 1.90
C LEU A 218 -8.54 -16.26 2.37
N GLU A 219 -9.05 -15.93 3.56
CA GLU A 219 -8.90 -14.61 4.17
C GLU A 219 -7.43 -14.27 4.41
N PHE A 220 -6.65 -15.21 4.96
CA PHE A 220 -5.23 -15.03 5.17
C PHE A 220 -4.48 -14.83 3.84
N GLN A 221 -4.75 -15.67 2.84
CA GLN A 221 -4.16 -15.54 1.51
C GLN A 221 -4.48 -14.18 0.88
N ALA A 222 -5.75 -13.74 0.93
CA ALA A 222 -6.14 -12.44 0.40
C ALA A 222 -5.43 -11.29 1.13
N GLY A 223 -5.37 -11.32 2.47
CA GLY A 223 -4.64 -10.32 3.25
C GLY A 223 -3.14 -10.30 2.94
N PHE A 224 -2.53 -11.47 2.79
CA PHE A 224 -1.12 -11.62 2.40
C PHE A 224 -0.83 -11.07 1.00
N GLU A 225 -1.64 -11.45 0.00
CA GLU A 225 -1.50 -10.97 -1.37
C GLU A 225 -1.66 -9.44 -1.46
N ARG A 226 -2.56 -8.86 -0.67
CA ARG A 226 -2.74 -7.40 -0.58
C ARG A 226 -1.54 -6.69 0.06
N LEU A 227 -0.93 -7.27 1.10
CA LEU A 227 0.35 -6.81 1.65
C LEU A 227 1.45 -6.83 0.58
N VAL A 228 1.57 -7.92 -0.19
CA VAL A 228 2.53 -8.05 -1.28
C VAL A 228 2.33 -6.96 -2.33
N VAL A 229 1.08 -6.75 -2.77
CA VAL A 229 0.73 -5.73 -3.77
C VAL A 229 1.15 -4.34 -3.30
N LEU A 230 0.83 -3.99 -2.05
CA LEU A 230 1.24 -2.71 -1.45
C LEU A 230 2.76 -2.56 -1.48
N ASP A 231 3.47 -3.50 -0.85
CA ASP A 231 4.92 -3.44 -0.67
C ASP A 231 5.70 -3.42 -1.98
N TYR A 232 5.21 -4.15 -2.97
CA TYR A 232 5.80 -4.18 -4.29
C TYR A 232 5.59 -2.84 -4.99
N LEU A 233 4.35 -2.34 -5.03
CA LEU A 233 4.02 -1.09 -5.71
C LEU A 233 4.75 0.12 -5.13
N ILE A 234 4.80 0.26 -3.80
CA ILE A 234 5.51 1.38 -3.14
C ILE A 234 7.02 1.14 -3.04
N ARG A 235 7.51 -0.03 -3.46
CA ARG A 235 8.86 -0.54 -3.26
C ARG A 235 9.35 -0.35 -1.83
N ASN A 236 8.68 -1.00 -0.88
CA ASN A 236 9.09 -1.00 0.52
C ASN A 236 10.48 -1.65 0.68
N THR A 237 11.39 -0.95 1.35
CA THR A 237 12.78 -1.39 1.55
C THR A 237 13.06 -1.97 2.94
N ASP A 238 12.03 -2.08 3.77
CA ASP A 238 12.13 -2.52 5.17
C ASP A 238 11.01 -3.43 5.63
N ARG A 239 10.41 -4.22 4.73
CA ARG A 239 9.41 -5.20 5.15
C ARG A 239 10.06 -6.47 5.71
N GLY A 240 10.38 -6.45 7.01
CA GLY A 240 10.69 -7.64 7.81
C GLY A 240 9.42 -8.37 8.30
N MET A 241 9.59 -9.52 8.94
CA MET A 241 8.48 -10.31 9.55
C MET A 241 7.90 -9.66 10.81
N ASP A 242 8.60 -8.69 11.38
CA ASP A 242 8.21 -7.86 12.52
C ASP A 242 7.44 -6.59 12.11
N ASN A 243 7.47 -6.23 10.83
CA ASN A 243 6.86 -5.01 10.30
C ASN A 243 5.50 -5.25 9.64
N TRP A 244 4.85 -6.37 9.90
CA TRP A 244 3.44 -6.59 9.56
C TRP A 244 2.82 -7.47 10.63
N MET A 245 1.52 -7.35 10.79
CA MET A 245 0.80 -7.92 11.91
C MET A 245 -0.34 -8.80 11.44
N ILE A 246 -0.70 -9.77 12.27
CA ILE A 246 -1.79 -10.70 12.05
C ILE A 246 -2.70 -10.67 13.28
N GLN A 247 -4.00 -10.63 13.04
CA GLN A 247 -5.01 -10.89 14.05
C GLN A 247 -5.85 -12.07 13.61
N TYR A 248 -5.89 -13.10 14.46
CA TYR A 248 -6.80 -14.23 14.32
C TYR A 248 -7.78 -14.21 15.49
N ARG A 249 -9.07 -14.34 15.20
CA ARG A 249 -10.14 -14.43 16.21
C ARG A 249 -10.96 -15.69 15.95
N GLU A 250 -10.97 -16.58 16.91
CA GLU A 250 -11.95 -17.66 17.00
C GLU A 250 -13.14 -17.14 17.79
N THR A 251 -14.34 -17.17 17.22
CA THR A 251 -15.54 -16.77 17.95
C THR A 251 -16.23 -18.04 18.44
N THR A 252 -15.90 -18.51 19.63
CA THR A 252 -16.72 -19.54 20.29
C THR A 252 -18.14 -18.98 20.43
N PRO A 253 -19.20 -19.70 20.02
CA PRO A 253 -20.56 -19.26 20.31
C PRO A 253 -20.69 -19.16 21.84
N SER A 254 -20.85 -17.94 22.35
CA SER A 254 -21.13 -17.71 23.77
C SER A 254 -22.38 -18.50 24.14
N PRO A 255 -22.39 -19.25 25.25
CA PRO A 255 -23.64 -19.75 25.81
C PRO A 255 -24.58 -18.56 26.03
N LEU A 256 -25.79 -18.67 25.52
CA LEU A 256 -26.83 -17.66 25.59
C LEU A 256 -27.06 -17.22 27.05
N GLU A 257 -26.72 -15.98 27.38
CA GLU A 257 -27.31 -15.29 28.54
C GLU A 257 -28.79 -15.03 28.19
N PRO A 258 -29.77 -15.48 28.98
CA PRO A 258 -31.17 -15.28 28.68
C PRO A 258 -31.53 -13.81 28.89
N SER A 259 -31.68 -13.06 27.79
CA SER A 259 -32.25 -11.72 27.83
C SER A 259 -33.74 -11.82 28.13
N SER A 260 -34.09 -11.60 29.40
CA SER A 260 -35.44 -11.38 29.88
C SER A 260 -36.05 -10.11 29.28
N SER A 261 -37.34 -10.21 28.92
CA SER A 261 -38.36 -9.16 28.70
C SER A 261 -38.79 -8.81 27.25
N SER A 262 -39.76 -9.62 26.77
CA SER A 262 -41.14 -9.26 26.35
C SER A 262 -41.39 -8.03 25.45
N THR A 263 -41.98 -8.25 24.26
CA THR A 263 -43.44 -8.12 24.02
C THR A 263 -43.83 -8.63 22.62
N THR A 264 -44.80 -9.52 22.63
CA THR A 264 -45.52 -10.21 21.55
C THR A 264 -46.17 -9.29 20.51
N LEU A 265 -46.07 -9.62 19.22
CA LEU A 265 -47.21 -9.71 18.30
C LEU A 265 -46.94 -10.81 17.27
N GLN A 266 -47.80 -11.83 17.30
CA GLN A 266 -47.82 -13.00 16.44
C GLN A 266 -48.38 -12.65 15.06
N ILE A 267 -47.75 -13.17 13.99
CA ILE A 267 -48.41 -13.41 12.70
C ILE A 267 -47.99 -14.81 12.26
N ASP A 268 -49.00 -15.67 12.08
CA ASP A 268 -48.92 -17.04 11.58
C ASP A 268 -48.34 -17.11 10.16
N THR A 269 -47.40 -18.04 9.91
CA THR A 269 -47.26 -18.70 8.59
C THR A 269 -46.43 -19.99 8.66
N ASP A 270 -47.10 -21.09 8.28
CA ASP A 270 -46.70 -22.42 7.75
C ASP A 270 -45.40 -23.16 8.21
N PRO A 271 -45.47 -24.48 8.55
CA PRO A 271 -44.32 -25.27 9.00
C PRO A 271 -43.83 -26.24 7.90
N ASP A 272 -42.83 -25.86 7.09
CA ASP A 272 -42.07 -26.88 6.34
C ASP A 272 -40.68 -26.44 5.85
N GLN A 273 -39.71 -26.19 6.75
CA GLN A 273 -38.27 -26.25 6.43
C GLN A 273 -37.43 -26.57 7.68
N HIS A 274 -37.16 -27.85 7.95
CA HIS A 274 -36.10 -28.25 8.87
C HIS A 274 -34.87 -28.72 8.09
N GLN A 275 -34.05 -27.75 7.64
CA GLN A 275 -32.62 -27.99 7.45
C GLN A 275 -31.91 -27.57 8.75
N PRO A 276 -31.11 -28.45 9.38
CA PRO A 276 -30.35 -28.05 10.56
C PRO A 276 -29.35 -26.94 10.16
N PRO A 277 -29.16 -25.89 11.00
CA PRO A 277 -28.20 -24.85 10.69
C PRO A 277 -26.80 -25.48 10.65
N THR A 278 -26.13 -25.38 9.49
CA THR A 278 -24.70 -25.65 9.37
C THR A 278 -23.94 -24.79 10.39
N PRO A 279 -22.99 -25.33 11.17
CA PRO A 279 -22.21 -24.51 12.09
C PRO A 279 -21.48 -23.44 11.28
N SER A 280 -21.92 -22.19 11.43
CA SER A 280 -21.31 -21.06 10.74
C SER A 280 -19.92 -20.85 11.31
N ASP A 281 -18.90 -20.95 10.46
CA ASP A 281 -17.54 -20.63 10.85
C ASP A 281 -17.42 -19.13 11.12
N THR A 282 -17.42 -18.80 12.40
CA THR A 282 -17.34 -17.45 12.96
C THR A 282 -15.90 -16.95 13.11
N SER A 283 -14.91 -17.74 12.68
CA SER A 283 -13.50 -17.33 12.74
C SER A 283 -13.22 -16.22 11.73
N SER A 284 -12.25 -15.36 12.05
CA SER A 284 -11.75 -14.34 11.11
C SER A 284 -10.24 -14.11 11.28
N ILE A 285 -9.56 -13.85 10.17
CA ILE A 285 -8.14 -13.49 10.16
C ILE A 285 -7.88 -12.23 9.32
N HIS A 286 -7.04 -11.34 9.85
CA HIS A 286 -6.68 -10.08 9.21
C HIS A 286 -5.17 -9.88 9.19
N VAL A 287 -4.66 -9.37 8.07
CA VAL A 287 -3.26 -9.00 7.85
C VAL A 287 -3.15 -7.49 7.79
N ALA A 288 -2.21 -6.90 8.53
CA ALA A 288 -1.98 -5.47 8.53
C ALA A 288 -0.53 -5.08 8.27
N ALA A 289 -0.32 -4.06 7.45
CA ALA A 289 0.98 -3.50 7.10
C ALA A 289 1.28 -2.26 7.95
N ILE A 290 2.28 -2.34 8.83
CA ILE A 290 2.72 -1.22 9.70
C ILE A 290 4.14 -0.79 9.34
N ASP A 291 4.60 0.35 9.82
CA ASP A 291 5.98 0.82 9.58
C ASP A 291 6.37 0.94 8.09
N ASN A 292 5.63 1.75 7.34
CA ASN A 292 5.83 1.99 5.92
C ASN A 292 6.75 3.20 5.65
N GLY A 293 7.50 3.67 6.66
CA GLY A 293 8.32 4.89 6.58
C GLY A 293 9.54 4.79 5.65
N LEU A 294 9.85 3.60 5.13
CA LEU A 294 11.05 3.35 4.33
C LEU A 294 10.68 2.75 2.96
N ALA A 295 9.78 3.45 2.27
CA ALA A 295 9.30 3.15 0.92
C ALA A 295 9.46 4.38 -0.02
N PHE A 296 8.92 4.29 -1.23
CA PHE A 296 9.00 5.32 -2.27
C PHE A 296 10.44 5.73 -2.64
N PRO A 297 11.32 4.80 -3.01
CA PRO A 297 12.66 5.14 -3.43
C PRO A 297 12.66 5.91 -4.76
N PHE A 298 13.61 6.84 -4.91
CA PHE A 298 13.80 7.59 -6.15
C PHE A 298 14.68 6.84 -7.17
N LYS A 299 15.23 5.68 -6.80
CA LYS A 299 15.91 4.74 -7.70
C LYS A 299 15.81 3.34 -7.12
N HIS A 300 15.91 2.31 -7.96
CA HIS A 300 16.05 0.95 -7.44
C HIS A 300 17.31 0.81 -6.56
N PRO A 301 17.28 -0.01 -5.50
CA PRO A 301 18.45 -0.26 -4.68
C PRO A 301 19.63 -0.81 -5.50
N ASP A 302 20.84 -0.39 -5.16
CA ASP A 302 22.05 -0.89 -5.81
C ASP A 302 22.27 -2.38 -5.43
N ARG A 303 22.80 -3.22 -6.33
CA ARG A 303 22.87 -4.69 -6.15
C ARG A 303 23.54 -5.17 -4.86
N TRP A 304 24.48 -4.40 -4.31
CA TRP A 304 25.18 -4.71 -3.06
C TRP A 304 24.33 -4.43 -1.80
N ARG A 305 23.15 -3.80 -1.96
CA ARG A 305 22.12 -3.58 -0.94
C ARG A 305 20.73 -3.82 -1.54
N ALA A 306 20.33 -5.09 -1.65
CA ALA A 306 19.11 -5.47 -2.37
C ALA A 306 17.78 -5.17 -1.64
N TYR A 307 17.80 -4.93 -0.32
CA TYR A 307 16.61 -4.74 0.54
C TYR A 307 15.46 -5.71 0.20
N PRO A 308 15.66 -7.02 0.45
CA PRO A 308 14.67 -8.04 0.08
C PRO A 308 13.40 -7.93 0.95
N TYR A 309 12.29 -8.42 0.41
CA TYR A 309 11.04 -8.56 1.16
C TYR A 309 11.12 -9.79 2.07
N GLY A 310 10.96 -9.61 3.38
CA GLY A 310 11.00 -10.71 4.35
C GLY A 310 9.95 -11.78 4.09
N TRP A 311 8.75 -11.38 3.64
CA TRP A 311 7.68 -12.32 3.30
C TRP A 311 7.96 -13.19 2.07
N SER A 312 8.94 -12.84 1.22
CA SER A 312 9.24 -13.61 -0.01
C SER A 312 9.82 -15.00 0.27
N TYR A 313 10.28 -15.23 1.50
CA TYR A 313 10.79 -16.53 1.96
C TYR A 313 9.70 -17.45 2.51
N LEU A 314 8.47 -16.95 2.70
CA LEU A 314 7.37 -17.76 3.22
C LEU A 314 6.86 -18.74 2.15
N PRO A 315 6.42 -19.96 2.54
CA PRO A 315 5.85 -20.91 1.59
C PRO A 315 4.68 -20.35 0.78
N ILE A 316 3.81 -19.55 1.42
CA ILE A 316 2.67 -18.91 0.76
C ILE A 316 3.07 -17.97 -0.38
N ALA A 317 4.29 -17.43 -0.39
CA ALA A 317 4.77 -16.60 -1.50
C ALA A 317 4.88 -17.39 -2.82
N ARG A 318 4.90 -18.72 -2.79
CA ARG A 318 4.89 -19.59 -3.99
C ARG A 318 3.48 -19.78 -4.57
N VAL A 319 2.43 -19.43 -3.83
CA VAL A 319 1.05 -19.59 -4.29
C VAL A 319 0.74 -18.49 -5.32
N PRO A 320 0.19 -18.81 -6.50
CA PRO A 320 -0.22 -17.81 -7.48
C PRO A 320 -1.27 -16.86 -6.91
N PHE A 321 -1.26 -15.60 -7.38
CA PHE A 321 -2.28 -14.62 -6.98
C PHE A 321 -3.71 -15.10 -7.28
N SER A 322 -4.57 -14.99 -6.26
CA SER A 322 -5.98 -15.35 -6.34
C SER A 322 -6.75 -14.52 -7.36
N LYS A 323 -7.86 -15.06 -7.85
CA LYS A 323 -8.78 -14.35 -8.77
C LYS A 323 -9.27 -13.02 -8.18
N SER A 324 -9.65 -13.01 -6.90
CA SER A 324 -10.16 -11.82 -6.21
C SER A 324 -9.12 -10.69 -6.17
N THR A 325 -7.87 -10.99 -5.82
CA THR A 325 -6.79 -9.99 -5.81
C THR A 325 -6.48 -9.47 -7.21
N ARG A 326 -6.44 -10.34 -8.21
CA ARG A 326 -6.19 -9.93 -9.61
C ARG A 326 -7.27 -8.96 -10.09
N GLU A 327 -8.54 -9.26 -9.86
CA GLU A 327 -9.66 -8.41 -10.28
C GLU A 327 -9.62 -7.05 -9.58
N LEU A 328 -9.34 -7.02 -8.27
CA LEU A 328 -9.20 -5.79 -7.49
C LEU A 328 -8.08 -4.90 -8.05
N VAL A 329 -6.90 -5.48 -8.27
CA VAL A 329 -5.67 -4.72 -8.54
C VAL A 329 -5.53 -4.37 -10.02
N LEU A 330 -5.81 -5.30 -10.94
CA LEU A 330 -5.70 -5.04 -12.37
C LEU A 330 -6.66 -3.94 -12.81
N TYR A 331 -7.87 -3.88 -12.26
CA TYR A 331 -8.83 -2.81 -12.54
C TYR A 331 -8.21 -1.41 -12.36
N SER A 332 -7.44 -1.24 -11.28
CA SER A 332 -6.74 0.01 -10.98
C SER A 332 -5.48 0.20 -11.83
N LEU A 333 -4.59 -0.80 -11.88
CA LEU A 333 -3.28 -0.66 -12.53
C LEU A 333 -3.35 -0.54 -14.05
N THR A 334 -4.43 -0.98 -14.70
CA THR A 334 -4.62 -0.80 -16.14
C THR A 334 -5.34 0.49 -16.51
N SER A 335 -5.79 1.28 -15.54
CA SER A 335 -6.50 2.54 -15.76
C SER A 335 -5.54 3.74 -15.77
N GLN A 336 -5.48 4.46 -16.88
CA GLN A 336 -4.67 5.68 -17.00
C GLN A 336 -5.18 6.80 -16.08
N ASP A 337 -6.50 6.91 -15.93
CA ASP A 337 -7.13 7.89 -15.04
C ASP A 337 -6.79 7.61 -13.58
N TRP A 338 -6.81 6.32 -13.19
CA TRP A 338 -6.41 5.90 -11.86
C TRP A 338 -4.96 6.33 -11.56
N TRP A 339 -4.01 6.01 -12.43
CA TRP A 339 -2.61 6.41 -12.26
C TRP A 339 -2.44 7.92 -12.16
N THR A 340 -3.13 8.65 -13.03
CA THR A 340 -3.06 10.12 -13.07
C THR A 340 -3.54 10.71 -11.75
N GLU A 341 -4.72 10.32 -11.27
CA GLU A 341 -5.26 10.84 -10.02
C GLU A 341 -4.51 10.31 -8.79
N THR A 342 -4.04 9.06 -8.80
CA THR A 342 -3.23 8.48 -7.71
C THR A 342 -1.93 9.24 -7.55
N MET A 343 -1.21 9.48 -8.65
CA MET A 343 0.05 10.21 -8.61
C MET A 343 -0.13 11.66 -8.20
N ARG A 344 -1.21 12.33 -8.64
CA ARG A 344 -1.56 13.68 -8.13
C ARG A 344 -1.79 13.68 -6.62
N GLY A 345 -2.49 12.69 -6.10
CA GLY A 345 -2.73 12.54 -4.67
C GLY A 345 -1.45 12.33 -3.86
N VAL A 346 -0.59 11.40 -4.30
CA VAL A 346 0.72 11.18 -3.66
C VAL A 346 1.57 12.45 -3.73
N GLU A 347 1.58 13.15 -4.87
CA GLU A 347 2.30 14.42 -5.01
C GLU A 347 1.81 15.48 -4.04
N ARG A 348 0.48 15.61 -3.84
CA ARG A 348 -0.09 16.54 -2.84
C ARG A 348 0.43 16.24 -1.44
N ILE A 349 0.55 14.97 -1.06
CA ILE A 349 1.09 14.57 0.24
C ILE A 349 2.59 14.88 0.30
N MET A 350 3.37 14.51 -0.72
CA MET A 350 4.81 14.73 -0.75
C MET A 350 5.19 16.23 -0.70
N ARG A 351 4.38 17.10 -1.29
CA ARG A 351 4.54 18.56 -1.26
C ARG A 351 4.29 19.21 0.10
N ILE A 352 3.81 18.46 1.09
CA ILE A 352 3.72 18.94 2.48
C ILE A 352 5.12 19.21 3.06
N ASP A 353 6.15 18.53 2.57
CA ASP A 353 7.52 18.76 3.00
C ASP A 353 8.16 19.93 2.26
N ASP A 354 8.70 20.90 3.00
CA ASP A 354 9.41 22.05 2.45
C ASP A 354 10.66 21.66 1.62
N ALA A 355 11.23 20.47 1.87
CA ALA A 355 12.37 19.94 1.12
C ALA A 355 11.94 19.15 -0.15
N PHE A 356 10.70 19.29 -0.59
CA PHE A 356 10.20 18.61 -1.80
C PHE A 356 10.96 19.07 -3.05
N GLU A 357 11.57 18.11 -3.75
CA GLU A 357 12.26 18.34 -5.02
C GLU A 357 11.53 17.66 -6.18
N GLU A 358 11.09 18.44 -7.16
CA GLU A 358 10.33 17.92 -8.31
C GLU A 358 11.12 16.90 -9.14
N ALA A 359 12.44 17.09 -9.26
CA ALA A 359 13.32 16.14 -9.95
C ALA A 359 13.40 14.79 -9.25
N VAL A 360 13.42 14.78 -7.91
CA VAL A 360 13.40 13.54 -7.11
C VAL A 360 12.05 12.86 -7.24
N TRP A 361 10.96 13.62 -7.12
CA TRP A 361 9.60 13.12 -7.28
C TRP A 361 9.37 12.47 -8.65
N ARG A 362 9.87 13.08 -9.74
CA ARG A 362 9.80 12.50 -11.08
C ARG A 362 10.44 11.10 -11.13
N ARG A 363 11.53 10.90 -10.39
CA ARG A 363 12.18 9.57 -10.31
C ARG A 363 11.42 8.59 -9.43
N GLN A 364 10.87 9.02 -8.30
CA GLN A 364 9.99 8.18 -7.46
C GLN A 364 8.77 7.68 -8.25
N LYS A 365 8.12 8.57 -9.02
CA LYS A 365 7.04 8.20 -9.95
C LYS A 365 7.50 7.14 -10.95
N GLY A 366 8.68 7.31 -11.52
CA GLY A 366 9.25 6.37 -12.49
C GLY A 366 9.45 4.97 -11.93
N VAL A 367 9.98 4.87 -10.70
CA VAL A 367 10.13 3.60 -10.00
C VAL A 367 8.76 2.96 -9.74
N MET A 368 7.83 3.70 -9.13
CA MET A 368 6.50 3.18 -8.77
C MET A 368 5.72 2.69 -10.00
N ARG A 369 5.84 3.36 -11.15
CA ARG A 369 5.24 2.90 -12.41
C ARG A 369 5.89 1.63 -12.96
N GLY A 370 7.22 1.51 -12.83
CA GLY A 370 7.93 0.29 -13.18
C GLY A 370 7.50 -0.90 -12.32
N GLU A 371 7.30 -0.70 -11.01
CA GLU A 371 6.74 -1.73 -10.14
C GLU A 371 5.31 -2.07 -10.52
N GLY A 372 4.48 -1.07 -10.83
CA GLY A 372 3.12 -1.27 -11.32
C GLY A 372 3.07 -2.09 -12.62
N TYR A 373 4.00 -1.86 -13.54
CA TYR A 373 4.13 -2.63 -14.78
C TYR A 373 4.45 -4.11 -14.51
N ASN A 374 5.48 -4.39 -13.70
CA ASN A 374 5.85 -5.76 -13.34
C ASN A 374 4.73 -6.49 -12.61
N LEU A 375 4.06 -5.80 -11.69
CA LEU A 375 2.92 -6.34 -10.95
C LEU A 375 1.76 -6.69 -11.87
N ALA A 376 1.38 -5.79 -12.80
CA ALA A 376 0.32 -6.05 -13.76
C ALA A 376 0.64 -7.24 -14.69
N GLU A 377 1.90 -7.41 -15.10
CA GLU A 377 2.32 -8.54 -15.93
C GLU A 377 2.17 -9.88 -15.19
N VAL A 378 2.61 -9.94 -13.92
CA VAL A 378 2.48 -11.14 -13.10
C VAL A 378 1.02 -11.49 -12.86
N LEU A 379 0.21 -10.50 -12.47
CA LEU A 379 -1.22 -10.71 -12.19
C LEU A 379 -1.98 -11.23 -13.42
N ARG A 380 -1.64 -10.78 -14.63
CA ARG A 380 -2.22 -11.31 -15.87
C ARG A 380 -1.84 -12.77 -16.12
N ARG A 381 -0.59 -13.17 -15.81
CA ARG A 381 -0.11 -14.55 -15.99
C ARG A 381 -0.75 -15.52 -15.01
N SER A 382 -0.98 -15.09 -13.77
CA SER A 382 -1.68 -15.90 -12.76
C SER A 382 -3.06 -16.36 -13.25
N ALA A 383 -3.71 -15.61 -14.16
CA ALA A 383 -5.00 -15.96 -14.73
C ALA A 383 -4.96 -17.17 -15.67
N VAL A 384 -3.84 -17.42 -16.35
CA VAL A 384 -3.71 -18.46 -17.38
C VAL A 384 -3.42 -19.83 -16.78
N SER A 385 -2.69 -19.91 -15.66
CA SER A 385 -2.35 -21.18 -15.00
C SER A 385 -3.53 -21.90 -14.33
N GLY A 386 -4.68 -21.24 -14.17
CA GLY A 386 -5.89 -21.84 -13.58
C GLY A 386 -6.67 -22.77 -14.50
N GLY A 387 -6.30 -22.88 -15.78
CA GLY A 387 -7.07 -23.61 -16.80
C GLY A 387 -6.65 -25.04 -17.09
N ASN A 388 -5.46 -25.50 -16.67
CA ASN A 388 -4.99 -26.86 -17.02
C ASN A 388 -3.79 -27.33 -16.16
N ALA A 389 -3.90 -27.23 -14.83
CA ALA A 389 -2.92 -27.84 -13.92
C ALA A 389 -3.21 -29.34 -13.73
N GLY A 390 -3.30 -30.07 -14.84
CA GLY A 390 -3.40 -31.52 -14.90
C GLY A 390 -2.41 -32.04 -15.93
N ILE A 391 -1.30 -32.59 -15.44
CA ILE A 391 -0.37 -33.46 -16.17
C ILE A 391 0.14 -32.92 -17.51
N ALA A 392 1.22 -32.14 -17.47
CA ALA A 392 2.15 -32.07 -18.59
C ALA A 392 3.57 -31.87 -18.07
N GLY A 393 4.31 -32.97 -17.95
CA GLY A 393 5.77 -32.92 -17.95
C GLY A 393 6.24 -32.50 -19.34
N GLY A 394 6.81 -31.30 -19.45
CA GLY A 394 7.27 -30.77 -20.73
C GLY A 394 7.89 -29.38 -20.62
N GLY A 395 9.17 -29.31 -20.24
CA GLY A 395 10.21 -28.49 -20.89
C GLY A 395 10.06 -26.98 -21.15
N GLY A 396 9.03 -26.29 -20.69
CA GLY A 396 8.95 -24.82 -20.72
C GLY A 396 9.03 -24.28 -19.30
N GLU A 397 9.93 -23.35 -19.02
CA GLU A 397 9.98 -22.61 -17.76
C GLU A 397 8.68 -21.80 -17.60
N GLY A 398 7.62 -22.44 -17.11
CA GLY A 398 6.28 -21.87 -16.97
C GLY A 398 6.18 -21.11 -15.66
N TRP A 399 6.16 -19.78 -15.72
CA TRP A 399 6.01 -18.91 -14.56
C TRP A 399 4.53 -18.95 -14.09
N SER A 400 4.31 -19.34 -12.84
CA SER A 400 3.04 -19.56 -12.17
C SER A 400 2.24 -18.29 -11.83
N GLY A 401 2.87 -17.11 -11.82
CA GLY A 401 2.27 -15.84 -11.43
C GLY A 401 2.16 -15.64 -9.91
N SER A 402 3.21 -15.99 -9.16
CA SER A 402 3.22 -15.90 -7.68
C SER A 402 3.99 -14.68 -7.14
N PRO A 403 3.76 -14.25 -5.88
CA PRO A 403 4.55 -13.23 -5.18
C PRO A 403 6.06 -13.50 -5.19
N TRP A 404 6.44 -14.77 -5.10
CA TRP A 404 7.82 -15.18 -5.25
C TRP A 404 8.25 -14.77 -6.67
N GLU A 405 7.70 -15.32 -7.75
CA GLU A 405 8.15 -14.97 -9.11
C GLU A 405 8.22 -13.46 -9.42
N LEU A 406 7.26 -12.69 -8.89
CA LEU A 406 7.23 -11.24 -8.97
C LEU A 406 8.56 -10.59 -8.52
N VAL A 407 9.11 -11.00 -7.37
CA VAL A 407 10.32 -10.37 -6.81
C VAL A 407 11.62 -10.78 -7.50
N ARG A 408 11.62 -11.74 -8.43
CA ARG A 408 12.80 -12.06 -9.27
C ARG A 408 12.66 -11.56 -10.72
N ARG A 409 11.62 -10.81 -11.03
CA ARG A 409 11.56 -10.09 -12.30
C ARG A 409 12.68 -9.05 -12.39
N PRO A 410 13.19 -8.78 -13.59
CA PRO A 410 14.05 -7.63 -13.83
C PRO A 410 13.36 -6.34 -13.37
N VAL A 411 14.10 -5.47 -12.67
CA VAL A 411 13.57 -4.18 -12.24
C VAL A 411 13.42 -3.23 -13.43
N VAL A 412 12.31 -2.52 -13.46
CA VAL A 412 11.93 -1.56 -14.50
C VAL A 412 11.69 -0.20 -13.86
N ALA A 413 11.98 0.88 -14.57
CA ALA A 413 11.46 2.22 -14.28
C ALA A 413 10.83 2.81 -15.54
N VAL A 414 9.72 3.55 -15.39
CA VAL A 414 8.95 4.11 -16.52
C VAL A 414 8.82 5.62 -16.38
N TYR A 415 9.52 6.36 -17.21
CA TYR A 415 9.55 7.83 -17.19
C TYR A 415 8.64 8.43 -18.27
N GLU A 416 8.03 9.57 -17.98
CA GLU A 416 7.35 10.40 -18.98
C GLU A 416 8.36 11.40 -19.56
N GLU A 417 8.59 11.31 -20.86
CA GLU A 417 9.27 12.33 -21.64
C GLU A 417 8.19 13.18 -22.32
N VAL A 418 8.25 14.49 -22.09
CA VAL A 418 7.38 15.45 -22.77
C VAL A 418 8.17 15.93 -23.97
N GLU A 419 7.76 15.50 -25.16
CA GLU A 419 8.25 16.09 -26.41
C GLU A 419 7.41 17.34 -26.65
N GLU A 420 8.01 18.51 -26.46
CA GLU A 420 7.47 19.77 -26.95
C GLU A 420 7.81 19.84 -28.44
N SER A 421 6.83 19.52 -29.28
CA SER A 421 6.95 19.74 -30.72
C SER A 421 6.47 21.15 -31.03
N ASP A 422 7.41 22.04 -31.38
CA ASP A 422 7.12 23.27 -32.11
C ASP A 422 6.71 22.89 -33.55
N GLU A 423 5.47 22.43 -33.72
CA GLU A 423 4.89 22.39 -35.06
C GLU A 423 4.60 23.85 -35.45
N GLU A 424 5.57 24.53 -36.06
CA GLU A 424 5.27 25.70 -36.90
C GLU A 424 4.34 25.18 -38.02
N GLU A 425 3.08 25.64 -38.03
CA GLU A 425 2.22 25.50 -39.20
C GLU A 425 2.96 26.19 -40.35
N GLY A 426 3.66 25.39 -41.16
CA GLY A 426 4.33 25.87 -42.35
C GLY A 426 3.31 26.49 -43.28
N ASP A 427 3.43 27.80 -43.46
CA ASP A 427 2.69 28.59 -44.42
C ASP A 427 2.63 27.85 -45.76
N GLY A 428 1.41 27.62 -46.25
CA GLY A 428 1.16 26.93 -47.49
C GLY A 428 1.90 27.60 -48.65
N TRP A 429 2.84 26.86 -49.25
CA TRP A 429 3.31 27.11 -50.60
C TRP A 429 2.67 26.10 -51.55
N THR A 430 1.59 26.55 -52.18
CA THR A 430 1.09 26.02 -53.45
C THR A 430 1.99 26.47 -54.60
N ASP A 431 2.58 25.54 -55.37
CA ASP A 431 2.75 25.57 -56.84
C ASP A 431 3.55 24.29 -57.25
N ARG A 432 3.35 23.49 -58.31
CA ARG A 432 2.68 23.61 -59.62
C ARG A 432 2.30 22.20 -60.08
N SER A 433 1.03 21.97 -60.44
CA SER A 433 0.60 21.05 -61.51
C SER A 433 -0.92 21.06 -61.64
N ALA A 434 -1.46 22.14 -62.19
CA ALA A 434 -2.80 22.14 -62.81
C ALA A 434 -3.02 23.44 -63.58
N LEU A 435 -2.52 23.48 -64.82
CA LEU A 435 -2.97 24.42 -65.84
C LEU A 435 -3.37 23.55 -67.02
N ILE A 436 -4.67 23.36 -67.27
CA ILE A 436 -5.37 23.41 -68.57
C ILE A 436 -6.88 23.37 -68.28
N GLY A 437 -7.62 24.40 -68.71
CA GLY A 437 -9.08 24.32 -68.84
C GLY A 437 -9.79 25.68 -68.78
N ALA A 438 -10.10 26.23 -69.95
CA ALA A 438 -10.95 27.38 -70.27
C ALA A 438 -12.17 27.59 -69.34
N GLY A 439 -12.77 28.78 -69.16
CA GLY A 439 -12.61 30.09 -69.79
C GLY A 439 -13.85 30.97 -69.50
N ILE A 440 -13.64 32.29 -69.52
CA ILE A 440 -14.57 33.36 -69.98
C ILE A 440 -15.79 33.76 -69.09
N LEU A 441 -15.88 35.09 -68.89
CA LEU A 441 -16.95 36.00 -68.40
C LEU A 441 -17.01 36.19 -66.87
N GLY A 442 -16.96 37.38 -66.27
CA GLY A 442 -16.99 38.77 -66.73
C GLY A 442 -17.62 39.63 -65.62
N GLY A 443 -17.09 40.82 -65.31
CA GLY A 443 -17.78 41.80 -64.45
C GLY A 443 -16.87 42.63 -63.53
N ARG A 444 -16.69 43.91 -63.88
CA ARG A 444 -16.05 44.98 -63.10
C ARG A 444 -16.94 45.45 -61.93
N GLY A 445 -16.33 45.93 -60.85
CA GLY A 445 -17.01 46.72 -59.81
C GLY A 445 -16.15 47.05 -58.59
N ASP A 446 -15.51 48.22 -58.66
CA ASP A 446 -14.91 49.11 -57.66
C ASP A 446 -14.97 48.80 -56.14
N GLY A 447 -13.78 48.95 -55.51
CA GLY A 447 -13.50 49.83 -54.38
C GLY A 447 -14.25 49.65 -53.06
N GLU A 448 -13.58 49.10 -52.04
CA GLU A 448 -13.66 49.67 -50.69
C GLU A 448 -12.51 49.21 -49.78
N GLU A 449 -11.93 50.19 -49.12
CA GLU A 449 -10.83 50.14 -48.16
C GLU A 449 -11.35 49.57 -46.83
N ARG A 450 -10.85 48.39 -46.39
CA ARG A 450 -11.11 47.89 -45.03
C ARG A 450 -9.83 47.40 -44.36
N ARG A 451 -9.55 48.06 -43.24
CA ARG A 451 -8.55 47.79 -42.20
C ARG A 451 -8.23 46.30 -42.04
N GLY A 452 -6.98 45.93 -42.33
CA GLY A 452 -6.40 44.66 -41.91
C GLY A 452 -6.24 44.63 -40.40
N GLY A 453 -7.09 43.87 -39.72
CA GLY A 453 -6.83 43.42 -38.35
C GLY A 453 -5.70 42.40 -38.37
N VAL A 454 -4.71 42.60 -37.51
CA VAL A 454 -3.66 41.61 -37.22
C VAL A 454 -4.36 40.40 -36.59
N LEU A 455 -4.50 39.31 -37.35
CA LEU A 455 -4.84 38.00 -36.80
C LEU A 455 -3.60 37.49 -36.08
N GLU A 456 -3.57 37.68 -34.76
CA GLU A 456 -2.59 37.07 -33.87
C GLU A 456 -2.84 35.56 -33.87
N GLY A 457 -2.01 34.82 -34.60
CA GLY A 457 -2.09 33.37 -34.71
C GLY A 457 -1.95 32.71 -33.33
N MET A 458 -3.04 32.13 -32.82
CA MET A 458 -3.01 31.27 -31.64
C MET A 458 -2.19 30.01 -31.97
N ARG A 459 -0.91 30.00 -31.59
CA ARG A 459 -0.07 28.80 -31.57
C ARG A 459 -0.73 27.75 -30.69
N ARG A 460 -1.22 26.65 -31.27
CA ARG A 460 -1.65 25.48 -30.50
C ARG A 460 -0.45 24.59 -30.21
N PHE A 461 0.04 24.65 -28.97
CA PHE A 461 1.02 23.69 -28.48
C PHE A 461 0.38 22.30 -28.39
N ARG A 462 0.86 21.36 -29.19
CA ARG A 462 0.48 19.95 -29.11
C ARG A 462 1.50 19.21 -28.26
N ARG A 463 1.18 19.01 -26.98
CA ARG A 463 2.05 18.30 -26.04
C ARG A 463 1.95 16.79 -26.28
N ARG A 464 2.99 16.14 -26.82
CA ARG A 464 3.08 14.67 -26.89
C ARG A 464 3.83 14.15 -25.67
N VAL A 465 3.25 13.16 -24.99
CA VAL A 465 3.89 12.49 -23.84
C VAL A 465 4.31 11.10 -24.30
N ARG A 466 5.62 10.82 -24.28
CA ARG A 466 6.21 9.52 -24.58
C ARG A 466 6.62 8.82 -23.28
N GLN A 467 6.42 7.51 -23.20
CA GLN A 467 6.91 6.72 -22.08
C GLN A 467 8.27 6.09 -22.43
N ARG A 468 9.25 6.25 -21.56
CA ARG A 468 10.58 5.65 -21.67
C ARG A 468 10.74 4.58 -20.60
N PHE A 469 11.05 3.36 -21.04
CA PHE A 469 11.34 2.23 -20.17
C PHE A 469 12.85 2.13 -19.94
N GLU A 470 13.26 2.08 -18.67
CA GLU A 470 14.63 1.76 -18.29
C GLU A 470 14.66 0.41 -17.59
N THR A 471 15.35 -0.55 -18.19
CA THR A 471 15.65 -1.86 -17.58
C THR A 471 17.08 -1.84 -17.04
N PHE A 472 17.26 -2.20 -15.77
CA PHE A 472 18.59 -2.13 -15.13
C PHE A 472 19.44 -3.40 -15.35
N THR A 473 19.05 -4.25 -16.30
CA THR A 473 19.86 -5.37 -16.81
C THR A 473 20.71 -4.88 -17.99
N ARG A 474 21.92 -4.36 -17.71
CA ARG A 474 22.99 -4.23 -18.72
C ARG A 474 23.52 -5.62 -19.09
N SER A 475 22.71 -6.40 -19.81
CA SER A 475 23.08 -7.53 -20.67
C SER A 475 21.79 -8.20 -21.14
N GLN A 476 21.55 -8.10 -22.44
CA GLN A 476 20.52 -8.74 -23.28
C GLN A 476 19.20 -7.98 -23.51
N PRO A 477 18.88 -7.64 -24.77
CA PRO A 477 17.53 -7.29 -25.19
C PRO A 477 16.71 -8.59 -25.24
N PHE A 478 15.82 -8.81 -24.29
CA PHE A 478 14.93 -9.97 -24.31
C PHE A 478 13.55 -9.56 -24.82
N PHE A 479 13.44 -9.35 -26.14
CA PHE A 479 12.23 -9.50 -26.98
C PHE A 479 12.65 -9.46 -28.46
N GLN A 480 13.17 -10.57 -28.97
CA GLN A 480 12.98 -10.95 -30.37
C GLN A 480 12.52 -12.41 -30.36
N HIS A 481 11.33 -12.62 -30.91
CA HIS A 481 10.60 -13.89 -31.05
C HIS A 481 10.00 -14.46 -29.76
N PHE A 482 8.73 -14.16 -29.51
CA PHE A 482 7.62 -15.12 -29.43
C PHE A 482 6.29 -14.37 -29.52
#